data_AF-A0A5N9AQJ8-F1
#
_entry.id   AF-A0A5N9AQJ8-F1
#
_cell.length_a   1.000
_cell.length_b   1.000
_cell.length_c   1.000
_cell.angle_alpha   90.00
_cell.angle_beta   90.00
_cell.angle_gamma   90.00
#
_symmetry.space_group_name_H-M   'P 1'
#
loop_
_entity.id
_entity.type
_entity.pdbx_description
1 polymer ?
#
loop_
_entity_poly.entity_id
_entity_poly.type
_entity_poly.pdbx_seq_one_letter_code
_entity_poly.pdbx_strand_id
1 'polypeptide(L)'
;MSIVTTIKKFANIVDVSAHCDIPCGIYDPITAKIGAQTVLKMAVRIEALDSCEDVNTFSRYVSVKEEHAQAVKNELNILLSDYFKPEHLADYPNLHELFWNANKLAGANKQGVSSESAQQLVDAVDEIAKIFWASKGVDYSDPNAAVRYGA
;
A
#
# COMPACT_ATOMS: atom_id res chain seq x y z
N MET A 1 35.33 0.65 -16.17
CA MET A 1 34.76 1.79 -15.43
C MET A 1 33.90 2.59 -16.39
N SER A 2 32.65 2.87 -16.03
CA SER A 2 31.69 3.55 -16.91
C SER A 2 32.11 5.01 -17.11
N ILE A 3 32.07 5.50 -18.36
CA ILE A 3 32.34 6.90 -18.73
C ILE A 3 31.53 7.88 -17.86
N VAL A 4 30.33 7.47 -17.45
CA VAL A 4 29.43 8.22 -16.57
C VAL A 4 30.08 8.50 -15.21
N THR A 5 30.78 7.53 -14.63
CA THR A 5 31.40 7.66 -13.31
C THR A 5 32.57 8.66 -13.32
N THR A 6 33.33 8.69 -14.42
CA THR A 6 34.47 9.61 -14.59
C THR A 6 34.00 11.05 -14.75
N ILE A 7 32.92 11.27 -15.52
CA ILE A 7 32.32 12.60 -15.71
C ILE A 7 31.75 13.14 -14.40
N LYS A 8 31.02 12.32 -13.63
CA LYS A 8 30.46 12.74 -12.33
C LYS A 8 31.54 13.23 -11.35
N LYS A 9 32.68 12.53 -11.30
CA LYS A 9 33.83 12.93 -10.47
C LYS A 9 34.51 14.21 -10.96
N PHE A 10 34.69 14.38 -12.26
CA PHE A 10 35.36 15.57 -12.81
C PHE A 10 34.53 16.85 -12.62
N ALA A 11 33.21 16.74 -12.74
CA ALA A 11 32.29 17.87 -12.63
C ALA A 11 31.76 18.11 -11.20
N ASN A 12 32.26 17.41 -10.17
CA ASN A 12 31.75 17.46 -8.79
C ASN A 12 30.21 17.32 -8.69
N ILE A 13 29.63 16.46 -9.52
CA ILE A 13 28.19 16.21 -9.51
C ILE A 13 27.89 15.29 -8.32
N VAL A 14 27.25 15.86 -7.30
CA VAL A 14 26.73 15.12 -6.16
C VAL A 14 25.38 14.53 -6.54
N ASP A 15 25.20 13.22 -6.35
CA ASP A 15 23.89 12.60 -6.50
C ASP A 15 22.99 13.11 -5.35
N VAL A 16 21.95 13.88 -5.72
CA VAL A 16 20.89 14.31 -4.80
C VAL A 16 19.62 13.51 -5.11
N SER A 17 19.01 12.93 -4.09
CA SER A 17 17.74 12.22 -4.21
C SER A 17 16.65 13.08 -3.59
N ALA A 18 15.74 13.60 -4.42
CA ALA A 18 14.47 14.12 -3.93
C ALA A 18 13.45 12.97 -3.99
N HIS A 19 12.91 12.57 -2.84
CA HIS A 19 11.81 11.59 -2.72
C HIS A 19 10.43 12.20 -3.03
N CYS A 20 10.44 13.52 -3.25
CA CYS A 20 9.37 14.49 -3.42
C CYS A 20 8.31 14.60 -2.30
N ASP A 21 8.70 14.66 -1.01
CA ASP A 21 7.94 15.45 0.02
C ASP A 21 7.90 16.92 -0.39
N ILE A 22 7.11 17.20 -1.40
CA ILE A 22 6.56 18.51 -1.61
C ILE A 22 5.16 18.36 -1.02
N PRO A 23 4.78 19.15 0.00
CA PRO A 23 3.42 19.13 0.53
C PRO A 23 2.48 19.75 -0.52
N CYS A 24 2.24 19.01 -1.60
CA CYS A 24 1.44 19.45 -2.74
C CYS A 24 -0.06 19.49 -2.41
N GLY A 25 -0.45 18.94 -1.26
CA GLY A 25 -1.83 18.90 -0.79
C GLY A 25 -2.67 17.80 -1.43
N ILE A 26 -2.10 17.02 -2.35
CA ILE A 26 -2.79 15.95 -3.07
C ILE A 26 -2.49 14.62 -2.38
N TYR A 27 -3.50 14.08 -1.72
CA TYR A 27 -3.48 12.77 -1.08
C TYR A 27 -4.76 12.03 -1.44
N ASP A 28 -4.68 10.72 -1.61
CA ASP A 28 -5.82 9.85 -1.82
C ASP A 28 -5.46 8.41 -1.38
N PRO A 29 -6.22 7.79 -0.45
CA PRO A 29 -6.04 6.40 -0.04
C PRO A 29 -6.23 5.36 -1.14
N ILE A 30 -6.73 5.75 -2.32
CA ILE A 30 -7.04 4.82 -3.43
C ILE A 30 -5.84 3.96 -3.85
N THR A 31 -4.62 4.50 -3.80
CA THR A 31 -3.40 3.74 -4.15
C THR A 31 -3.17 2.59 -3.16
N ALA A 32 -3.30 2.86 -1.86
CA ALA A 32 -3.24 1.83 -0.82
C ALA A 32 -4.37 0.81 -1.00
N LYS A 33 -5.58 1.27 -1.32
CA LYS A 33 -6.74 0.41 -1.52
C LYS A 33 -6.55 -0.56 -2.69
N ILE A 34 -6.10 -0.06 -3.84
CA ILE A 34 -5.79 -0.90 -5.01
C ILE A 34 -4.68 -1.90 -4.64
N GLY A 35 -3.65 -1.46 -3.91
CA GLY A 35 -2.59 -2.35 -3.41
C GLY A 35 -3.15 -3.50 -2.56
N ALA A 36 -3.99 -3.20 -1.58
CA ALA A 36 -4.60 -4.21 -0.71
C ALA A 36 -5.51 -5.18 -1.49
N GLN A 37 -6.30 -4.67 -2.44
CA GLN A 37 -7.14 -5.49 -3.32
C GLN A 37 -6.29 -6.42 -4.20
N THR A 38 -5.14 -5.96 -4.70
CA THR A 38 -4.20 -6.82 -5.44
C THR A 38 -3.60 -7.90 -4.55
N VAL A 39 -3.22 -7.59 -3.31
CA VAL A 39 -2.74 -8.58 -2.33
C VAL A 39 -3.78 -9.68 -2.12
N LEU A 40 -5.03 -9.30 -1.90
CA LEU A 40 -6.15 -10.24 -1.77
C LEU A 40 -6.35 -11.09 -3.03
N LYS A 41 -6.31 -10.47 -4.21
CA LYS A 41 -6.44 -11.21 -5.47
C LYS A 41 -5.32 -12.25 -5.63
N MET A 42 -4.08 -11.89 -5.30
CA MET A 42 -2.95 -12.83 -5.39
C MET A 42 -3.08 -13.96 -4.36
N ALA A 43 -3.49 -13.67 -3.13
CA ALA A 43 -3.72 -14.70 -2.11
C ALA A 43 -4.76 -15.74 -2.59
N VAL A 44 -5.93 -15.28 -3.06
CA VAL A 44 -6.99 -16.15 -3.61
C VAL A 44 -6.48 -16.97 -4.80
N ARG A 45 -5.70 -16.34 -5.71
CA ARG A 45 -5.16 -17.04 -6.88
C ARG A 45 -4.12 -18.08 -6.52
N ILE A 46 -3.31 -17.85 -5.48
CA ILE A 46 -2.33 -18.83 -4.99
C ILE A 46 -3.05 -20.00 -4.31
N GLU A 47 -4.06 -19.73 -3.47
CA GLU A 47 -4.85 -20.77 -2.79
C GLU A 47 -5.57 -21.71 -3.77
N ALA A 48 -5.91 -21.21 -4.96
CA ALA A 48 -6.57 -21.97 -6.02
C ALA A 48 -5.61 -22.75 -6.95
N LEU A 49 -4.29 -22.73 -6.71
CA LEU A 49 -3.35 -23.52 -7.52
C LEU A 49 -3.38 -25.00 -7.09
N ASP A 50 -3.76 -25.88 -8.02
CA ASP A 50 -3.93 -27.32 -7.76
C ASP A 50 -2.64 -28.15 -7.94
N SER A 51 -1.62 -27.60 -8.60
CA SER A 51 -0.44 -28.38 -9.01
C SER A 51 0.89 -27.73 -8.69
N CYS A 52 1.89 -28.58 -8.46
CA CYS A 52 3.29 -28.21 -8.34
C CYS A 52 3.98 -27.93 -9.69
N GLU A 53 3.28 -28.06 -10.84
CA GLU A 53 3.81 -27.66 -12.15
C GLU A 53 3.66 -26.15 -12.40
N ASP A 54 2.84 -25.46 -11.61
CA ASP A 54 2.56 -24.03 -11.70
C ASP A 54 3.62 -23.14 -11.03
N VAL A 55 4.87 -23.61 -10.89
CA VAL A 55 5.94 -22.88 -10.15
C VAL A 55 6.16 -21.46 -10.70
N ASN A 56 6.12 -21.29 -12.01
CA ASN A 56 6.26 -19.98 -12.64
C ASN A 56 5.09 -19.05 -12.29
N THR A 57 3.86 -19.59 -12.29
CA THR A 57 2.65 -18.85 -11.94
C THR A 57 2.64 -18.47 -10.46
N PHE A 58 2.93 -19.44 -9.59
CA PHE A 58 3.07 -19.24 -8.15
C PHE A 58 4.11 -18.16 -7.82
N SER A 59 5.32 -18.28 -8.39
CA SER A 59 6.41 -17.32 -8.16
C SER A 59 6.01 -15.90 -8.55
N ARG A 60 5.32 -15.73 -9.68
CA ARG A 60 4.82 -14.43 -10.12
C ARG A 60 3.76 -13.87 -9.18
N TYR A 61 2.80 -14.69 -8.73
CA TYR A 61 1.79 -14.25 -7.78
C TYR A 61 2.38 -13.86 -6.43
N VAL A 62 3.36 -14.62 -5.92
CA VAL A 62 4.09 -14.27 -4.70
C VAL A 62 4.83 -12.94 -4.87
N SER A 63 5.54 -12.75 -5.99
CA SER A 63 6.26 -11.50 -6.27
C SER A 63 5.32 -10.29 -6.30
N VAL A 64 4.19 -10.40 -7.01
CA VAL A 64 3.19 -9.32 -7.10
C VAL A 64 2.56 -9.06 -5.74
N LYS A 65 2.21 -10.11 -4.98
CA LYS A 65 1.66 -9.98 -3.62
C LYS A 65 2.62 -9.21 -2.71
N GLU A 66 3.91 -9.56 -2.73
CA GLU A 66 4.93 -8.90 -1.93
C GLU A 66 5.14 -7.43 -2.31
N GLU A 67 5.21 -7.14 -3.62
CA GLU A 67 5.36 -5.79 -4.15
C GLU A 67 4.20 -4.89 -3.72
N HIS A 68 2.96 -5.35 -3.92
CA HIS A 68 1.78 -4.57 -3.58
C HIS A 68 1.57 -4.45 -2.07
N ALA A 69 1.90 -5.47 -1.27
CA ALA A 69 1.88 -5.34 0.19
C ALA A 69 2.92 -4.30 0.66
N GLN A 70 4.08 -4.21 0.02
CA GLN A 70 5.05 -3.16 0.32
C GLN A 70 4.54 -1.78 -0.10
N ALA A 71 3.88 -1.67 -1.26
CA ALA A 71 3.27 -0.42 -1.70
C ALA A 71 2.21 0.07 -0.70
N VAL A 72 1.34 -0.81 -0.20
CA VAL A 72 0.37 -0.47 0.85
C VAL A 72 1.07 0.15 2.07
N LYS A 73 2.15 -0.46 2.56
CA LYS A 73 2.90 0.10 3.70
C LYS A 73 3.43 1.50 3.42
N ASN A 74 3.97 1.72 2.22
CA ASN A 74 4.52 3.02 1.84
C ASN A 74 3.41 4.09 1.82
N GLU A 75 2.29 3.82 1.15
CA GLU A 75 1.15 4.74 1.06
C GLU A 75 0.53 5.02 2.44
N LEU A 76 0.39 4.00 3.29
CA LEU A 76 -0.11 4.18 4.65
C LEU A 76 0.84 5.03 5.49
N ASN A 77 2.15 4.83 5.36
CA ASN A 77 3.12 5.63 6.12
C ASN A 77 3.09 7.10 5.67
N ILE A 78 2.99 7.37 4.36
CA ILE A 78 2.83 8.72 3.80
C ILE A 78 1.57 9.39 4.35
N LEU A 79 0.43 8.71 4.34
CA LEU A 79 -0.80 9.27 4.92
C LEU A 79 -0.64 9.58 6.41
N LEU A 80 -0.01 8.69 7.16
CA LEU A 80 0.19 8.87 8.59
C LEU A 80 1.14 10.03 8.92
N SER A 81 2.28 10.13 8.24
CA SER A 81 3.31 11.14 8.54
C SER A 81 3.02 12.49 7.91
N ASP A 82 2.43 12.51 6.71
CA ASP A 82 2.42 13.72 5.88
C ASP A 82 1.02 14.34 5.80
N TYR A 83 -0.03 13.52 5.76
CA TYR A 83 -1.42 13.99 5.70
C TYR A 83 -2.03 14.23 7.08
N PHE A 84 -2.08 13.22 7.95
CA PHE A 84 -2.77 13.33 9.23
C PHE A 84 -2.06 14.30 10.18
N LYS A 85 -2.85 15.04 10.99
CA LYS A 85 -2.41 16.13 11.88
C LYS A 85 -3.04 15.96 13.26
N PRO A 86 -2.52 16.60 14.32
CA PRO A 86 -3.02 16.41 15.69
C PRO A 86 -4.53 16.60 15.87
N GLU A 87 -5.15 17.50 15.11
CA GLU A 87 -6.59 17.72 15.08
C GLU A 87 -7.36 16.47 14.64
N HIS A 88 -6.86 15.72 13.65
CA HIS A 88 -7.48 14.46 13.22
C HIS A 88 -7.37 13.37 14.28
N LEU A 89 -6.31 13.37 15.09
CA LEU A 89 -6.14 12.41 16.19
C LEU A 89 -7.10 12.71 17.36
N ALA A 90 -7.47 13.97 17.55
CA ALA A 90 -8.47 14.34 18.55
C ALA A 90 -9.85 13.77 18.20
N ASP A 91 -10.22 13.80 16.92
CA ASP A 91 -11.47 13.24 16.42
C ASP A 91 -11.43 11.70 16.30
N TYR A 92 -10.25 11.14 16.00
CA TYR A 92 -10.02 9.71 15.82
C TYR A 92 -8.86 9.20 16.72
N PRO A 93 -9.09 9.00 18.03
CA PRO A 93 -8.02 8.61 18.96
C PRO A 93 -7.35 7.27 18.65
N ASN A 94 -8.03 6.37 17.95
CA ASN A 94 -7.54 5.05 17.56
C ASN A 94 -6.74 5.06 16.24
N LEU A 95 -6.55 6.21 15.59
CA LEU A 95 -5.95 6.30 14.25
C LEU A 95 -4.55 5.67 14.19
N HIS A 96 -3.69 5.93 15.18
CA HIS A 96 -2.34 5.33 15.22
C HIS A 96 -2.37 3.81 15.31
N GLU A 97 -3.26 3.26 16.13
CA GLU A 97 -3.41 1.81 16.28
C GLU A 97 -3.92 1.17 14.98
N LEU A 98 -4.88 1.81 14.31
CA LEU A 98 -5.38 1.38 13.00
C LEU A 98 -4.26 1.31 11.96
N PHE A 99 -3.47 2.37 11.81
CA PHE A 99 -2.32 2.40 10.89
C PHE A 99 -1.25 1.36 11.24
N TRP A 100 -0.97 1.15 12.53
CA TRP A 100 -0.02 0.16 13.01
C TRP A 100 -0.47 -1.26 12.67
N ASN A 101 -1.74 -1.57 12.92
CA ASN A 101 -2.32 -2.88 12.63
C ASN A 101 -2.41 -3.13 11.12
N ALA A 102 -2.79 -2.13 10.32
CA ALA A 102 -2.78 -2.24 8.86
C ALA A 102 -1.36 -2.50 8.31
N ASN A 103 -0.33 -1.82 8.82
CA ASN A 103 1.07 -2.06 8.46
C ASN A 103 1.56 -3.47 8.84
N LYS A 104 1.10 -4.01 9.97
CA LYS A 104 1.38 -5.40 10.37
C LYS A 104 0.69 -6.40 9.47
N LEU A 105 -0.59 -6.18 9.15
CA LEU A 105 -1.35 -7.00 8.21
C LEU A 105 -0.66 -7.04 6.84
N ALA A 106 -0.21 -5.89 6.33
CA ALA A 106 0.58 -5.85 5.10
C ALA A 106 1.88 -6.66 5.21
N GLY A 107 2.59 -6.56 6.34
CA GLY A 107 3.78 -7.39 6.60
C GLY A 107 3.49 -8.89 6.65
N ALA A 108 2.41 -9.30 7.31
CA ALA A 108 1.97 -10.68 7.39
C ALA A 108 1.62 -11.23 6.00
N ASN A 109 0.94 -10.45 5.18
CA ASN A 109 0.57 -10.79 3.81
C ASN A 109 1.75 -10.82 2.83
N LYS A 110 2.94 -10.33 3.20
CA LYS A 110 4.18 -10.65 2.44
C LYS A 110 4.58 -12.10 2.67
N GLN A 111 4.65 -12.50 3.93
CA GLN A 111 5.20 -13.79 4.38
C GLN A 111 4.24 -14.96 4.13
N GLY A 112 2.96 -14.78 4.43
CA GLY A 112 1.95 -15.83 4.34
C GLY A 112 1.11 -15.77 3.07
N VAL A 113 0.35 -16.83 2.84
CA VAL A 113 -0.74 -16.89 1.85
C VAL A 113 -2.02 -17.19 2.62
N SER A 114 -2.91 -16.21 2.70
CA SER A 114 -4.23 -16.33 3.34
C SER A 114 -5.14 -15.24 2.77
N SER A 115 -6.19 -15.64 2.05
CA SER A 115 -7.21 -14.70 1.55
C SER A 115 -7.94 -13.99 2.69
N GLU A 116 -8.17 -14.67 3.81
CA GLU A 116 -8.75 -14.07 5.02
C GLU A 116 -7.87 -12.94 5.58
N SER A 117 -6.57 -13.19 5.76
CA SER A 117 -5.65 -12.15 6.24
C SER A 117 -5.52 -10.99 5.25
N ALA A 118 -5.62 -11.27 3.95
CA ALA A 118 -5.61 -10.23 2.93
C ALA A 118 -6.91 -9.41 2.90
N GLN A 119 -8.06 -10.01 3.19
CA GLN A 119 -9.33 -9.30 3.33
C GLN A 119 -9.29 -8.35 4.54
N GLN A 120 -8.72 -8.79 5.67
CA GLN A 120 -8.51 -7.92 6.83
C GLN A 120 -7.65 -6.70 6.49
N LEU A 121 -6.65 -6.85 5.61
CA LEU A 121 -5.86 -5.72 5.12
C LEU A 121 -6.72 -4.76 4.28
N VAL A 122 -7.57 -5.27 3.39
CA VAL A 122 -8.51 -4.45 2.61
C VAL A 122 -9.45 -3.67 3.52
N ASP A 123 -10.02 -4.33 4.52
CA ASP A 123 -10.98 -3.72 5.46
C ASP A 123 -10.31 -2.60 6.28
N ALA A 124 -9.09 -2.83 6.76
CA ALA A 124 -8.33 -1.82 7.49
C ALA A 124 -8.00 -0.59 6.62
N VAL A 125 -7.62 -0.80 5.35
CA VAL A 125 -7.38 0.31 4.41
C VAL A 125 -8.68 1.04 4.08
N ASP A 126 -9.81 0.34 3.99
CA ASP A 126 -11.12 0.95 3.77
C ASP A 126 -11.58 1.78 4.97
N GLU A 127 -11.30 1.36 6.20
CA GLU A 127 -11.54 2.16 7.40
C GLU A 127 -10.70 3.44 7.39
N ILE A 128 -9.40 3.32 7.07
CA ILE A 128 -8.50 4.48 6.92
C ILE A 128 -9.02 5.43 5.83
N ALA A 129 -9.52 4.90 4.71
CA ALA A 129 -10.08 5.72 3.64
C ALA A 129 -11.32 6.50 4.09
N LYS A 130 -12.23 5.87 4.85
CA LYS A 130 -13.40 6.55 5.43
C LYS A 130 -12.98 7.71 6.34
N ILE A 131 -12.00 7.49 7.23
CA ILE A 131 -11.49 8.53 8.13
C ILE A 131 -10.84 9.67 7.33
N PHE A 132 -10.04 9.34 6.32
CA PHE A 132 -9.41 10.33 5.44
C PHE A 132 -10.43 11.26 4.77
N TRP A 133 -11.50 10.71 4.19
CA TRP A 133 -12.51 11.51 3.52
C TRP A 133 -13.41 12.27 4.51
N ALA A 134 -13.71 11.67 5.67
CA ALA A 134 -14.42 12.34 6.75
C ALA A 134 -13.65 13.56 7.27
N SER A 135 -12.31 13.49 7.35
CA SER A 135 -11.47 14.63 7.73
C SER A 135 -11.48 15.77 6.68
N LYS A 136 -11.99 15.49 5.47
CA LYS A 136 -12.26 16.49 4.41
C LYS A 136 -13.73 16.91 4.35
N GLY A 137 -14.58 16.46 5.28
CA GLY A 137 -16.02 16.72 5.27
C GLY A 137 -16.79 16.00 4.16
N VAL A 138 -16.24 14.91 3.64
CA VAL A 138 -16.86 14.09 2.58
C VAL A 138 -17.38 12.79 3.17
N ASP A 139 -18.68 12.54 3.05
CA ASP A 139 -19.23 11.19 3.30
C ASP A 139 -18.78 10.26 2.17
N TYR A 140 -18.11 9.17 2.53
CA TYR A 140 -17.38 8.35 1.57
C TYR A 140 -17.89 6.92 1.51
N SER A 141 -18.15 6.51 0.27
CA SER A 141 -18.32 5.11 -0.12
C SER A 141 -17.54 4.84 -1.40
N ASP A 142 -17.12 3.59 -1.60
CA ASP A 142 -16.52 3.15 -2.87
C ASP A 142 -17.46 2.15 -3.55
N PRO A 143 -18.48 2.63 -4.27
CA PRO A 143 -19.45 1.75 -4.95
C PRO A 143 -18.78 0.87 -6.00
N ASN A 144 -17.58 1.27 -6.47
CA ASN A 144 -16.83 0.54 -7.49
C ASN A 144 -15.86 -0.47 -6.89
N ALA A 145 -15.75 -0.62 -5.56
CA ALA A 145 -14.77 -1.50 -4.94
C ALA A 145 -14.90 -2.96 -5.42
N ALA A 146 -16.12 -3.49 -5.44
CA ALA A 146 -16.40 -4.86 -5.89
C ALA A 146 -16.14 -5.03 -7.40
N VAL A 147 -16.58 -4.07 -8.21
CA VAL A 147 -16.37 -4.09 -9.66
C VAL A 147 -14.88 -3.98 -10.01
N ARG A 148 -14.13 -3.13 -9.29
CA ARG A 148 -12.67 -2.96 -9.44
C ARG A 148 -11.91 -4.22 -9.07
N TYR A 149 -12.32 -4.91 -8.00
CA TYR A 149 -11.75 -6.20 -7.64
C TYR A 149 -11.98 -7.26 -8.74
N GLY A 150 -13.04 -7.08 -9.54
CA GLY A 150 -13.44 -7.99 -10.60
C GLY A 150 -14.44 -9.02 -10.09
N ALA A 151 -15.43 -9.33 -10.93
CA ALA A 151 -16.37 -10.44 -10.70
C ALA A 151 -15.65 -11.79 -10.58
#